data_AF-A0A0Q8I847-F1
#
_entry.id   AF-A0A0Q8I847-F1
#
_cell.length_a   1.000
_cell.length_b   1.000
_cell.length_c   1.000
_cell.angle_alpha   90.00
_cell.angle_beta   90.00
_cell.angle_gamma   90.00
#
_symmetry.space_group_name_H-M   'P 1'
#
loop_
_entity.id
_entity.type
_entity.pdbx_description
1 polymer ?
#
loop_
_entity_poly.entity_id
_entity_poly.type
_entity_poly.pdbx_seq_one_letter_code
_entity_poly.pdbx_strand_id
1 'polypeptide(L)'
;MRARIAIALAAVLASAACGNKVEDVTAEPTTAASTPSATESLPASTATTAAYDDTALLEALVTLATAPSAEAASALPFAAQVRLGLGPDLVATRPRDRLASFGGWDVDLEAFRGHVGPFNALGRLAAHADGDDSLTRFTTTIGEHPHCASPPAPAPAGLADHRHISLQPTDDSIDGCLEWFTVDLFLDDSGTIDTVTFDIWEP
;
A
#
# COMPACT_ATOMS: atom_id res chain seq x y z
N MET A 1 43.35 6.54 22.75
CA MET A 1 42.43 6.97 23.82
C MET A 1 41.20 6.08 23.76
N ARG A 2 40.90 5.31 24.82
CA ARG A 2 39.78 4.36 24.86
C ARG A 2 38.63 4.99 25.65
N ALA A 3 37.48 5.20 25.01
CA ALA A 3 36.26 5.69 25.65
C ALA A 3 35.49 4.51 26.28
N ARG A 4 34.97 4.71 27.50
CA ARG A 4 34.15 3.75 28.25
C ARG A 4 32.67 4.09 28.03
N ILE A 5 31.85 3.11 27.68
CA ILE A 5 30.38 3.21 27.63
C ILE A 5 29.83 2.55 28.90
N ALA A 6 28.99 3.27 29.63
CA ALA A 6 28.27 2.79 30.80
C ALA A 6 26.85 2.38 30.40
N ILE A 7 26.43 1.18 30.81
CA ILE A 7 25.07 0.65 30.64
C ILE A 7 24.34 0.86 31.97
N ALA A 8 23.17 1.48 31.95
CA ALA A 8 22.26 1.58 33.09
C ALA A 8 21.04 0.68 32.84
N LEU A 9 20.89 -0.34 33.69
CA LEU A 9 19.68 -1.14 33.86
C LEU A 9 18.67 -0.33 34.68
N ALA A 10 17.39 -0.37 34.30
CA ALA A 10 16.29 -0.06 35.19
C ALA A 10 15.21 -1.15 35.07
N ALA A 11 15.00 -1.86 36.17
CA ALA A 11 13.89 -2.78 36.38
C ALA A 11 12.80 -2.04 37.18
N VAL A 12 11.52 -2.27 36.85
CA VAL A 12 10.39 -1.86 37.68
C VAL A 12 9.50 -3.07 37.92
N LEU A 13 9.27 -3.33 39.21
CA LEU A 13 8.45 -4.40 39.78
C LEU A 13 7.01 -3.93 40.05
N ALA A 14 6.14 -4.94 40.17
CA ALA A 14 4.68 -4.93 40.20
C ALA A 14 4.02 -4.27 41.43
N SER A 15 2.68 -4.10 41.36
CA SER A 15 1.76 -4.32 42.48
C SER A 15 0.33 -4.58 42.01
N ALA A 16 -0.26 -5.65 42.54
CA ALA A 16 -1.66 -6.05 42.42
C ALA A 16 -2.48 -5.52 43.61
N ALA A 17 -3.79 -5.29 43.42
CA ALA A 17 -4.74 -5.16 44.52
C ALA A 17 -6.14 -5.69 44.11
N CYS A 18 -6.63 -6.67 44.87
CA CYS A 18 -8.00 -7.16 44.90
C CYS A 18 -8.83 -6.35 45.91
N GLY A 19 -10.16 -6.26 45.74
CA GLY A 19 -11.07 -5.84 46.81
C GLY A 19 -12.52 -5.64 46.40
N ASN A 20 -13.35 -6.67 46.65
CA ASN A 20 -14.82 -6.70 46.53
C ASN A 20 -15.54 -5.71 47.46
N LYS A 21 -16.75 -5.27 47.07
CA LYS A 21 -17.91 -5.26 47.99
C LYS A 21 -19.25 -5.24 47.24
N VAL A 22 -20.11 -6.19 47.59
CA VAL A 22 -21.53 -6.32 47.23
C VAL A 22 -22.33 -5.78 48.40
N GLU A 23 -23.26 -4.84 48.17
CA GLU A 23 -24.36 -4.55 49.10
C GLU A 23 -25.67 -4.43 48.31
N ASP A 24 -26.63 -5.22 48.75
CA ASP A 24 -28.01 -5.37 48.29
C ASP A 24 -28.91 -4.51 49.20
N VAL A 25 -29.74 -3.65 48.63
CA VAL A 25 -30.85 -2.99 49.33
C VAL A 25 -32.07 -2.94 48.41
N THR A 26 -33.15 -3.50 48.94
CA THR A 26 -34.44 -3.75 48.30
C THR A 26 -35.46 -2.60 48.51
N ALA A 27 -36.29 -2.36 47.48
CA ALA A 27 -37.67 -1.83 47.41
C ALA A 27 -37.99 -0.31 47.31
N GLU A 28 -38.39 0.10 46.08
CA GLU A 28 -39.68 0.71 45.60
C GLU A 28 -40.41 1.87 46.34
N PRO A 29 -41.37 2.60 45.69
CA PRO A 29 -41.56 2.95 44.27
C PRO A 29 -41.86 4.47 44.06
N THR A 30 -41.65 5.03 42.86
CA THR A 30 -42.30 6.29 42.43
C THR A 30 -42.40 6.38 40.91
N THR A 31 -43.61 6.73 40.48
CA THR A 31 -44.17 6.78 39.13
C THR A 31 -43.64 7.94 38.27
N ALA A 32 -43.71 7.72 36.95
CA ALA A 32 -43.54 8.65 35.80
C ALA A 32 -42.10 8.76 35.26
N ALA A 33 -41.81 8.69 33.96
CA ALA A 33 -42.64 8.81 32.77
C ALA A 33 -42.07 7.95 31.63
N SER A 34 -42.96 7.42 30.78
CA SER A 34 -42.60 6.68 29.57
C SER A 34 -41.81 7.57 28.61
N THR A 35 -40.54 7.24 28.39
CA THR A 35 -39.77 7.73 27.25
C THR A 35 -39.73 6.59 26.23
N PRO A 36 -40.18 6.77 24.97
CA PRO A 36 -39.95 5.77 23.95
C PRO A 36 -38.45 5.71 23.70
N SER A 37 -37.82 4.58 24.05
CA SER A 37 -36.52 4.23 23.48
C SER A 37 -36.72 4.01 21.99
N ALA A 38 -36.53 5.06 21.21
CA ALA A 38 -36.20 4.91 19.81
C ALA A 38 -34.87 4.16 19.76
N THR A 39 -34.94 2.84 19.54
CA THR A 39 -33.83 2.11 18.96
C THR A 39 -33.67 2.64 17.54
N GLU A 40 -32.98 3.76 17.42
CA GLU A 40 -32.48 4.25 16.14
C GLU A 40 -31.46 3.20 15.69
N SER A 41 -31.94 2.24 14.91
CA SER A 41 -31.11 1.37 14.12
C SER A 41 -30.36 2.28 13.17
N LEU A 42 -29.13 2.64 13.55
CA LEU A 42 -28.18 3.24 12.62
C LEU A 42 -28.18 2.32 11.39
N PRO A 43 -28.49 2.83 10.19
CA PRO A 43 -28.29 2.03 9.01
C PRO A 43 -26.83 1.61 9.03
N ALA A 44 -26.58 0.31 8.91
CA ALA A 44 -25.26 -0.18 8.56
C ALA A 44 -24.85 0.63 7.34
N SER A 45 -23.85 1.50 7.53
CA SER A 45 -23.21 2.19 6.44
C SER A 45 -22.60 1.07 5.61
N THR A 46 -23.33 0.64 4.58
CA THR A 46 -22.73 -0.06 3.46
C THR A 46 -21.79 0.98 2.87
N ALA A 47 -20.57 1.04 3.41
CA ALA A 47 -19.44 1.54 2.68
C ALA A 47 -19.40 0.63 1.45
N THR A 48 -20.07 1.08 0.40
CA THR A 48 -19.86 0.59 -0.94
C THR A 48 -18.42 0.97 -1.24
N THR A 49 -17.49 0.12 -0.85
CA THR A 49 -16.15 0.11 -1.40
C THR A 49 -16.39 0.05 -2.90
N ALA A 50 -16.07 1.13 -3.61
CA ALA A 50 -16.16 1.12 -5.06
C ALA A 50 -15.24 -0.02 -5.50
N ALA A 51 -15.84 -1.14 -5.92
CA ALA A 51 -15.08 -2.26 -6.45
C ALA A 51 -14.53 -1.78 -7.79
N TYR A 52 -13.33 -1.20 -7.76
CA TYR A 52 -12.59 -0.91 -8.97
C TYR A 52 -12.32 -2.24 -9.67
N ASP A 53 -12.60 -2.26 -10.97
CA ASP A 53 -12.11 -3.31 -11.85
C ASP A 53 -10.58 -3.19 -11.91
N ASP A 54 -9.88 -4.17 -11.34
CA ASP A 54 -8.42 -4.19 -11.26
C ASP A 54 -7.78 -4.16 -12.65
N THR A 55 -8.44 -4.75 -13.64
CA THR A 55 -7.98 -4.72 -15.03
C THR A 55 -7.99 -3.29 -15.54
N ALA A 56 -9.11 -2.57 -15.39
CA ALA A 56 -9.22 -1.19 -15.84
C ALA A 56 -8.26 -0.25 -15.09
N LEU A 57 -8.01 -0.51 -13.80
CA LEU A 57 -7.05 0.25 -13.00
C LEU A 57 -5.62 0.08 -13.55
N LEU A 58 -5.22 -1.16 -13.86
CA LEU A 58 -3.89 -1.46 -14.36
C LEU A 58 -3.71 -1.02 -15.81
N GLU A 59 -4.73 -1.13 -16.66
CA GLU A 59 -4.74 -0.54 -18.00
C GLU A 59 -4.51 0.97 -17.92
N ALA A 60 -5.23 1.68 -17.02
CA ALA A 60 -5.01 3.10 -16.81
C ALA A 60 -3.59 3.44 -16.34
N LEU A 61 -2.97 2.57 -15.52
CA LEU A 61 -1.58 2.72 -15.10
C LEU A 61 -0.63 2.57 -16.29
N VAL A 62 -0.84 1.55 -17.15
CA VAL A 62 -0.02 1.34 -18.35
C VAL A 62 -0.23 2.47 -19.36
N THR A 63 -1.45 2.97 -19.56
CA THR A 63 -1.72 4.18 -20.35
C THR A 63 -0.97 5.39 -19.81
N LEU A 64 -0.98 5.62 -18.49
CA LEU A 64 -0.19 6.68 -17.89
C LEU A 64 1.31 6.49 -18.14
N ALA A 65 1.78 5.23 -18.16
CA ALA A 65 3.18 4.93 -18.38
C ALA A 65 3.62 5.25 -19.81
N THR A 66 2.85 4.81 -20.80
CA THR A 66 3.17 4.99 -22.22
C THR A 66 2.92 6.42 -22.71
N ALA A 67 1.97 7.15 -22.10
CA ALA A 67 1.63 8.52 -22.45
C ALA A 67 1.34 9.41 -21.21
N PRO A 68 2.38 9.83 -20.45
CA PRO A 68 2.20 10.64 -19.24
C PRO A 68 1.48 11.96 -19.51
N SER A 69 0.33 12.14 -18.85
CA SER A 69 -0.47 13.36 -18.95
C SER A 69 -1.36 13.54 -17.73
N ALA A 70 -1.86 14.77 -17.53
CA ALA A 70 -2.84 15.06 -16.48
C ALA A 70 -4.16 14.29 -16.69
N GLU A 71 -4.55 14.06 -17.95
CA GLU A 71 -5.73 13.27 -18.31
C GLU A 71 -5.55 11.80 -17.91
N ALA A 72 -4.46 11.17 -18.34
CA ALA A 72 -4.16 9.77 -17.98
C ALA A 72 -4.05 9.58 -16.46
N ALA A 73 -3.40 10.51 -15.76
CA ALA A 73 -3.29 10.42 -14.30
C ALA A 73 -4.64 10.61 -13.58
N SER A 74 -5.59 11.34 -14.18
CA SER A 74 -6.92 11.54 -13.60
C SER A 74 -7.80 10.28 -13.66
N ALA A 75 -7.44 9.30 -14.49
CA ALA A 75 -8.10 8.00 -14.53
C ALA A 75 -7.72 7.09 -13.35
N LEU A 76 -6.62 7.41 -12.65
CA LEU A 76 -6.15 6.68 -11.48
C LEU A 76 -6.65 7.36 -10.19
N PRO A 77 -7.17 6.58 -9.21
CA PRO A 77 -7.65 7.12 -7.95
C PRO A 77 -6.49 7.40 -6.98
N PHE A 78 -5.56 8.29 -7.34
CA PHE A 78 -4.44 8.65 -6.47
C PHE A 78 -4.91 9.45 -5.25
N ALA A 79 -4.35 9.11 -4.08
CA ALA A 79 -4.46 9.90 -2.86
C ALA A 79 -3.83 11.28 -3.06
N ALA A 80 -4.17 12.24 -2.19
CA ALA A 80 -3.57 13.58 -2.25
C ALA A 80 -2.03 13.53 -2.16
N GLN A 81 -1.50 12.57 -1.41
CA GLN A 81 -0.09 12.23 -1.31
C GLN A 81 0.07 10.74 -1.54
N VAL A 82 0.98 10.36 -2.43
CA VAL A 82 1.30 8.97 -2.75
C VAL A 82 2.73 8.70 -2.33
N ARG A 83 2.94 7.63 -1.58
CA ARG A 83 4.27 7.16 -1.21
C ARG A 83 4.85 6.32 -2.34
N LEU A 84 6.12 6.53 -2.65
CA LEU A 84 6.87 5.74 -3.62
C LEU A 84 7.96 4.97 -2.89
N GLY A 85 8.12 3.69 -3.22
CA GLY A 85 9.11 2.81 -2.60
C GLY A 85 9.85 1.91 -3.58
N LEU A 86 10.96 1.35 -3.10
CA LEU A 86 11.70 0.28 -3.76
C LEU A 86 11.65 -0.99 -2.90
N GLY A 87 11.06 -2.06 -3.43
CA GLY A 87 10.71 -3.23 -2.65
C GLY A 87 9.94 -2.85 -1.38
N PRO A 88 10.37 -3.25 -0.17
CA PRO A 88 9.66 -2.94 1.08
C PRO A 88 9.91 -1.51 1.61
N ASP A 89 10.88 -0.78 1.05
CA ASP A 89 11.33 0.49 1.58
C ASP A 89 10.58 1.66 0.93
N LEU A 90 9.83 2.42 1.73
CA LEU A 90 9.16 3.65 1.28
C LEU A 90 10.13 4.83 1.34
N VAL A 91 10.48 5.37 0.18
CA VAL A 91 11.60 6.32 0.03
C VAL A 91 11.11 7.75 -0.16
N ALA A 92 10.00 7.92 -0.89
CA ALA A 92 9.53 9.22 -1.32
C ALA A 92 8.03 9.40 -1.04
N THR A 93 7.61 10.65 -0.93
CA THR A 93 6.19 11.02 -0.97
C THR A 93 6.01 12.09 -2.04
N ARG A 94 4.93 11.97 -2.81
CA ARG A 94 4.64 12.82 -3.97
C ARG A 94 3.19 13.30 -3.90
N PRO A 95 2.92 14.59 -4.14
CA PRO A 95 1.55 15.03 -4.36
C PRO A 95 1.03 14.44 -5.67
N ARG A 96 -0.25 14.06 -5.72
CA ARG A 96 -0.90 13.46 -6.92
C ARG A 96 -0.59 14.18 -8.23
N ASP A 97 -0.61 15.51 -8.23
CA ASP A 97 -0.43 16.30 -9.45
C ASP A 97 0.97 16.14 -10.06
N ARG A 98 1.95 15.70 -9.27
CA ARG A 98 3.30 15.38 -9.77
C ARG A 98 3.34 14.04 -10.49
N LEU A 99 2.47 13.09 -10.15
CA LEU A 99 2.44 11.76 -10.77
C LEU A 99 1.91 11.79 -12.22
N ALA A 100 1.36 12.91 -12.67
CA ALA A 100 1.01 13.13 -14.08
C ALA A 100 2.22 13.27 -15.00
N SER A 101 3.42 13.49 -14.46
CA SER A 101 4.65 13.59 -15.24
C SER A 101 5.62 12.47 -14.91
N PHE A 102 6.41 12.09 -15.90
CA PHE A 102 7.41 11.03 -15.78
C PHE A 102 8.34 11.21 -14.59
N GLY A 103 8.91 12.41 -14.41
CA GLY A 103 9.82 12.71 -13.28
C GLY A 103 9.14 12.77 -11.91
N GLY A 104 7.80 12.71 -11.84
CA GLY A 104 7.08 12.54 -10.58
C GLY A 104 7.34 11.19 -9.91
N TRP A 105 7.76 10.20 -10.69
CA TRP A 105 7.95 8.80 -10.29
C TRP A 105 9.39 8.45 -9.95
N ASP A 106 10.31 9.42 -10.01
CA ASP A 106 11.71 9.18 -9.68
C ASP A 106 11.87 8.91 -8.18
N VAL A 107 12.53 7.79 -7.88
CA VAL A 107 13.06 7.44 -6.56
C VAL A 107 14.58 7.54 -6.62
N ASP A 108 15.11 8.52 -5.89
CA ASP A 108 16.53 8.86 -5.87
C ASP A 108 17.25 8.02 -4.81
N LEU A 109 17.70 6.84 -5.25
CA LEU A 109 18.63 5.98 -4.51
C LEU A 109 19.81 5.66 -5.43
N GLU A 110 21.02 5.74 -4.89
CA GLU A 110 22.24 5.49 -5.65
C GLU A 110 22.27 4.04 -6.16
N ALA A 111 21.89 3.09 -5.30
CA ALA A 111 21.83 1.68 -5.65
C ALA A 111 20.70 0.95 -4.92
N PHE A 112 20.14 -0.06 -5.58
CA PHE A 112 19.13 -0.97 -5.04
C PHE A 112 19.29 -2.34 -5.70
N ARG A 113 19.41 -3.41 -4.90
CA ARG A 113 19.55 -4.82 -5.37
C ARG A 113 20.55 -4.99 -6.53
N GLY A 114 21.73 -4.39 -6.39
CA GLY A 114 22.81 -4.48 -7.40
C GLY A 114 22.62 -3.62 -8.66
N HIS A 115 21.55 -2.83 -8.74
CA HIS A 115 21.29 -1.88 -9.82
C HIS A 115 21.61 -0.45 -9.38
N VAL A 116 21.93 0.41 -10.35
CA VAL A 116 22.24 1.84 -10.13
C VAL A 116 21.05 2.68 -10.56
N GLY A 117 20.67 3.65 -9.75
CA GLY A 117 19.54 4.55 -10.02
C GLY A 117 19.82 5.63 -11.08
N PRO A 118 18.85 6.52 -11.33
CA PRO A 118 17.56 6.64 -10.63
C PRO A 118 16.58 5.53 -11.00
N PHE A 119 15.66 5.23 -10.09
CA PHE A 119 14.63 4.22 -10.29
C PHE A 119 13.30 4.89 -10.62
N ASN A 120 12.61 4.39 -11.65
CA ASN A 120 11.33 4.95 -12.10
C ASN A 120 10.41 3.83 -12.58
N ALA A 121 9.38 3.54 -11.78
CA ALA A 121 8.41 2.48 -12.06
C ALA A 121 7.68 2.71 -13.39
N LEU A 122 7.30 3.98 -13.63
CA LEU A 122 6.56 4.38 -14.83
C LEU A 122 7.40 4.16 -16.09
N GLY A 123 8.68 4.52 -16.04
CA GLY A 123 9.62 4.24 -17.12
C GLY A 123 9.84 2.76 -17.38
N ARG A 124 9.85 1.93 -16.33
CA ARG A 124 9.98 0.48 -16.51
C ARG A 124 8.74 -0.12 -17.17
N LEU A 125 7.55 0.29 -16.76
CA LEU A 125 6.29 -0.12 -17.39
C LEU A 125 6.24 0.28 -18.86
N ALA A 126 6.56 1.55 -19.16
CA ALA A 126 6.55 2.06 -20.53
C ALA A 126 7.53 1.32 -21.46
N ALA A 127 8.73 1.00 -20.94
CA ALA A 127 9.73 0.24 -21.69
C ALA A 127 9.28 -1.21 -21.97
N HIS A 128 8.62 -1.86 -21.01
CA HIS A 128 8.15 -3.24 -21.17
C HIS A 128 6.92 -3.34 -22.09
N ALA A 129 6.04 -2.35 -21.99
CA ALA A 129 4.85 -2.20 -22.84
C ALA A 129 5.20 -2.07 -24.34
N ASP A 130 6.39 -1.56 -24.67
CA ASP A 130 6.86 -1.39 -26.07
C ASP A 130 5.88 -0.58 -26.95
N GLY A 131 5.21 0.41 -26.32
CA GLY A 131 4.22 1.27 -26.99
C GLY A 131 2.81 0.67 -27.10
N ASP A 132 2.58 -0.54 -26.60
CA ASP A 132 1.26 -1.14 -26.41
C ASP A 132 0.69 -0.72 -25.04
N ASP A 133 -0.50 -0.12 -25.00
CA ASP A 133 -1.15 0.28 -23.76
C ASP A 133 -1.99 -0.85 -23.12
N SER A 134 -1.99 -2.05 -23.71
CA SER A 134 -2.66 -3.23 -23.18
C SER A 134 -1.84 -3.99 -22.13
N LEU A 135 -2.54 -4.79 -21.34
CA LEU A 135 -1.93 -5.67 -20.33
C LEU A 135 -1.36 -6.97 -20.91
N THR A 136 -1.32 -7.15 -22.23
CA THR A 136 -0.98 -8.45 -22.84
C THR A 136 0.43 -8.94 -22.51
N ARG A 137 1.37 -8.03 -22.24
CA ARG A 137 2.75 -8.35 -21.84
C ARG A 137 2.92 -8.48 -20.32
N PHE A 138 1.84 -8.35 -19.57
CA PHE A 138 1.86 -8.32 -18.12
C PHE A 138 0.98 -9.41 -17.49
N THR A 139 1.45 -9.93 -16.36
CA THR A 139 0.65 -10.75 -15.43
C THR A 139 0.23 -9.88 -14.26
N THR A 140 -1.02 -10.03 -13.86
CA THR A 140 -1.60 -9.36 -12.69
C THR A 140 -1.71 -10.33 -11.52
N THR A 141 -1.33 -9.89 -10.32
CA THR A 141 -1.56 -10.63 -9.07
C THR A 141 -2.25 -9.76 -8.04
N ILE A 142 -3.06 -10.39 -7.18
CA ILE A 142 -3.74 -9.74 -6.06
C ILE A 142 -3.18 -10.33 -4.76
N GLY A 143 -2.77 -9.45 -3.84
CA GLY A 143 -2.00 -9.81 -2.66
C GLY A 143 -0.51 -9.98 -2.96
N GLU A 144 0.19 -10.74 -2.13
CA GLU A 144 1.62 -10.98 -2.28
C GLU A 144 1.96 -11.47 -3.70
N HIS A 145 2.94 -10.81 -4.33
CA HIS A 145 3.37 -11.17 -5.67
C HIS A 145 4.49 -12.21 -5.62
N PRO A 146 4.49 -13.22 -6.52
CA PRO A 146 5.62 -14.12 -6.65
C PRO A 146 6.85 -13.37 -7.18
N HIS A 147 8.03 -13.66 -6.65
CA HIS A 147 9.27 -13.29 -7.34
C HIS A 147 9.68 -14.38 -8.33
N CYS A 148 10.46 -14.00 -9.34
CA CYS A 148 10.98 -14.95 -10.33
C CYS A 148 11.96 -15.98 -9.74
N ALA A 149 12.76 -15.60 -8.74
CA ALA A 149 13.85 -16.45 -8.21
C ALA A 149 13.99 -16.44 -6.68
N SER A 150 12.99 -15.95 -5.95
CA SER A 150 13.00 -15.90 -4.48
C SER A 150 11.57 -16.01 -3.92
N PRO A 151 11.39 -16.15 -2.59
CA PRO A 151 10.05 -16.08 -1.99
C PRO A 151 9.38 -14.72 -2.26
N PRO A 152 8.04 -14.64 -2.22
CA PRO A 152 7.31 -13.38 -2.30
C PRO A 152 7.84 -12.33 -1.31
N ALA A 153 7.95 -11.06 -1.74
CA ALA A 153 8.22 -9.96 -0.83
C ALA A 153 7.00 -9.68 0.06
N PRO A 154 7.20 -9.43 1.37
CA PRO A 154 6.13 -8.94 2.21
C PRO A 154 5.74 -7.51 1.81
N ALA A 155 4.49 -7.14 2.08
CA ALA A 155 4.05 -5.75 1.94
C ALA A 155 4.92 -4.80 2.81
N PRO A 156 5.13 -3.54 2.37
CA PRO A 156 5.79 -2.53 3.19
C PRO A 156 5.14 -2.36 4.56
N ALA A 157 5.94 -1.93 5.54
CA ALA A 157 5.46 -1.76 6.91
C ALA A 157 4.24 -0.84 6.99
N GLY A 158 3.16 -1.36 7.58
CA GLY A 158 1.89 -0.63 7.73
C GLY A 158 0.93 -0.71 6.54
N LEU A 159 1.22 -1.54 5.53
CA LEU A 159 0.33 -1.78 4.36
C LEU A 159 -0.25 -3.19 4.29
N ALA A 160 -0.13 -3.97 5.37
CA ALA A 160 -0.61 -5.36 5.39
C ALA A 160 -2.13 -5.49 5.18
N ASP A 161 -2.88 -4.45 5.57
CA ASP A 161 -4.33 -4.41 5.44
C ASP A 161 -4.79 -3.71 4.15
N HIS A 162 -3.86 -3.12 3.38
CA HIS A 162 -4.18 -2.49 2.09
C HIS A 162 -4.51 -3.55 1.05
N ARG A 163 -5.42 -3.21 0.14
CA ARG A 163 -5.60 -4.01 -1.07
C ARG A 163 -4.34 -3.83 -1.93
N HIS A 164 -3.69 -4.94 -2.23
CA HIS A 164 -2.43 -4.99 -2.95
C HIS A 164 -2.65 -5.60 -4.34
N ILE A 165 -2.28 -4.87 -5.38
CA ILE A 165 -2.39 -5.28 -6.78
C ILE A 165 -1.02 -5.12 -7.42
N SER A 166 -0.50 -6.16 -8.07
CA SER A 166 0.82 -6.10 -8.71
C SER A 166 0.74 -6.34 -10.19
N LEU A 167 1.63 -5.68 -10.91
CA LEU A 167 1.84 -5.81 -12.34
C LEU A 167 3.27 -6.27 -12.60
N GLN A 168 3.40 -7.40 -13.28
CA GLN A 168 4.67 -8.07 -13.58
C GLN A 168 4.78 -8.39 -15.07
N PRO A 169 5.98 -8.53 -15.64
CA PRO A 169 6.13 -9.17 -16.95
C PRO A 169 5.49 -10.56 -16.99
N THR A 170 4.94 -10.92 -18.14
CA THR A 170 4.62 -12.33 -18.46
C THR A 170 5.91 -13.10 -18.73
N ASP A 171 5.92 -14.41 -18.43
CA ASP A 171 7.09 -15.28 -18.61
C ASP A 171 7.58 -15.33 -20.07
N ASP A 172 6.70 -15.15 -21.06
CA ASP A 172 7.02 -15.13 -22.48
C ASP A 172 7.45 -13.74 -23.00
N SER A 173 7.38 -12.71 -22.15
CA SER A 173 7.78 -11.34 -22.50
C SER A 173 9.19 -10.94 -22.05
N ILE A 174 9.89 -11.81 -21.32
CA ILE A 174 11.26 -11.61 -20.81
C ILE A 174 12.14 -12.82 -21.11
N ASP A 175 13.46 -12.59 -21.24
CA ASP A 175 14.43 -13.67 -21.51
C ASP A 175 14.88 -14.40 -20.23
N GLY A 176 14.59 -13.83 -19.05
CA GLY A 176 14.85 -14.47 -17.76
C GLY A 176 14.68 -13.53 -16.56
N CYS A 177 14.92 -14.06 -15.35
CA CYS A 177 14.66 -13.33 -14.10
C CYS A 177 15.42 -12.01 -13.94
N LEU A 178 16.53 -11.80 -14.65
CA LEU A 178 17.26 -10.52 -14.61
C LEU A 178 16.44 -9.35 -15.20
N GLU A 179 15.45 -9.66 -16.03
CA GLU A 179 14.54 -8.66 -16.62
C GLU A 179 13.24 -8.53 -15.83
N TRP A 180 13.02 -9.40 -14.84
CA TRP A 180 11.83 -9.37 -14.00
C TRP A 180 11.80 -8.09 -13.17
N PHE A 181 10.58 -7.57 -13.03
CA PHE A 181 10.27 -6.48 -12.13
C PHE A 181 8.80 -6.60 -11.70
N THR A 182 8.45 -5.85 -10.66
CA THR A 182 7.06 -5.68 -10.21
C THR A 182 6.78 -4.20 -10.03
N VAL A 183 5.56 -3.77 -10.33
CA VAL A 183 4.99 -2.53 -9.82
C VAL A 183 3.75 -2.87 -9.00
N ASP A 184 3.76 -2.51 -7.72
CA ASP A 184 2.66 -2.75 -6.80
C ASP A 184 1.87 -1.47 -6.53
N LEU A 185 0.54 -1.57 -6.55
CA LEU A 185 -0.38 -0.56 -6.07
C LEU A 185 -0.96 -1.02 -4.74
N PHE A 186 -0.86 -0.17 -3.71
CA PHE A 186 -1.55 -0.36 -2.44
C PHE A 186 -2.69 0.65 -2.33
N LEU A 187 -3.90 0.11 -2.25
CA LEU A 187 -5.14 0.86 -2.15
C LEU A 187 -5.66 0.78 -0.72
N ASP A 188 -6.05 1.92 -0.18
CA ASP A 188 -6.74 1.97 1.11
C ASP A 188 -8.17 1.40 1.02
N ASP A 189 -8.89 1.37 2.16
CA ASP A 189 -10.27 0.88 2.24
C ASP A 189 -11.26 1.65 1.36
N SER A 190 -10.90 2.85 0.88
CA SER A 190 -11.71 3.63 -0.04
C SER A 190 -11.43 3.32 -1.52
N GLY A 191 -10.43 2.49 -1.80
CA GLY A 191 -9.96 2.19 -3.15
C GLY A 191 -9.02 3.26 -3.71
N THR A 192 -8.44 4.09 -2.85
CA THR A 192 -7.50 5.15 -3.26
C THR A 192 -6.08 4.63 -3.19
N ILE A 193 -5.29 4.84 -4.26
CA ILE A 193 -3.87 4.49 -4.30
C ILE A 193 -3.09 5.49 -3.43
N ASP A 194 -2.61 5.03 -2.27
CA ASP A 194 -1.79 5.84 -1.38
C ASP A 194 -0.30 5.48 -1.42
N THR A 195 0.03 4.32 -2.00
CA THR A 195 1.40 3.85 -2.12
C THR A 195 1.61 3.06 -3.39
N VAL A 196 2.78 3.26 -4.00
CA VAL A 196 3.28 2.47 -5.12
C VAL A 196 4.68 1.99 -4.78
N THR A 197 4.96 0.70 -4.97
CA THR A 197 6.33 0.17 -4.89
C THR A 197 6.78 -0.36 -6.22
N PHE A 198 8.09 -0.23 -6.47
CA PHE A 198 8.76 -0.80 -7.61
C PHE A 198 9.78 -1.80 -7.10
N ASP A 199 9.69 -3.04 -7.55
CA ASP A 199 10.69 -4.05 -7.22
C ASP A 199 11.36 -4.59 -8.47
N ILE A 200 12.62 -4.98 -8.30
CA ILE A 200 13.44 -5.59 -9.34
C ILE A 200 14.13 -6.80 -8.74
N TRP A 201 14.57 -7.69 -9.61
CA TRP A 201 15.24 -8.90 -9.22
C TRP A 201 16.42 -8.67 -8.27
N GLU A 202 16.59 -9.59 -7.31
CA GLU A 202 17.68 -9.65 -6.34
C GLU A 202 18.65 -10.81 -6.72
N PRO A 203 19.96 -10.54 -6.88
CA PRO A 203 20.98 -11.56 -7.12
C PRO A 203 21.27 -12.53 -5.98
#